data_AF-A0A2N5A2J7-F1
#
_entry.id   AF-A0A2N5A2J7-F1
#
_cell.length_a   1.000
_cell.length_b   1.000
_cell.length_c   1.000
_cell.angle_alpha   90.00
_cell.angle_beta   90.00
_cell.angle_gamma   90.00
#
_symmetry.space_group_name_H-M   'P 1'
#
loop_
_entity.id
_entity.type
_entity.pdbx_description
1 polymer ?
#
loop_
_entity_poly.entity_id
_entity_poly.type
_entity_poly.pdbx_seq_one_letter_code
_entity_poly.pdbx_strand_id
1 'polypeptide(L)'
;VNEAISDKLLLDDTIIEVDWQGNVVWEWRCSDHFHELGFDDAARTALYNNPNMRASGGGMGDWMHINSMSALGPNKWYDAGDTRFHPDNIIWDARESNIIAIIDKQSGKIVWQLGPDYSKPELKHIGWIIGQHHAHMIPQGLPGAGNILIFDNGGWAGYGAP
;
A
#
# COMPACT_ATOMS: atom_id res chain seq x y z
N VAL A 1 13.91 2.84 -14.53
CA VAL A 1 14.37 3.93 -13.64
C VAL A 1 13.29 4.99 -13.66
N ASN A 2 12.82 5.44 -12.49
CA ASN A 2 11.86 6.54 -12.36
C ASN A 2 12.53 7.62 -11.52
N GLU A 3 12.99 8.69 -12.16
CA GLU A 3 13.82 9.73 -11.53
C GLU A 3 13.08 10.53 -10.45
N ALA A 4 11.75 10.48 -10.41
CA ALA A 4 10.98 11.05 -9.30
C ALA A 4 11.17 10.25 -8.00
N ILE A 5 11.46 8.95 -8.11
CA ILE A 5 11.58 8.02 -6.98
C ILE A 5 13.04 7.76 -6.64
N SER A 6 13.87 7.36 -7.61
CA SER A 6 15.30 7.06 -7.43
C SER A 6 16.03 7.00 -8.78
N ASP A 7 17.33 7.29 -8.78
CA ASP A 7 18.24 7.06 -9.90
C ASP A 7 18.62 5.58 -10.11
N LYS A 8 18.22 4.71 -9.19
CA LYS A 8 18.51 3.26 -9.24
C LYS A 8 17.43 2.52 -10.03
N LEU A 9 17.76 1.29 -10.45
CA LEU A 9 16.76 0.36 -10.95
C LEU A 9 15.81 0.01 -9.81
N LEU A 10 14.50 0.13 -10.05
CA LEU A 10 13.46 -0.17 -9.07
C LEU A 10 12.77 -1.48 -9.43
N LEU A 11 12.51 -2.29 -8.40
CA LEU A 11 11.51 -3.35 -8.45
C LEU A 11 10.16 -2.68 -8.18
N ASP A 12 9.36 -2.47 -9.23
CA ASP A 12 8.04 -1.88 -9.05
C ASP A 12 6.99 -2.93 -8.73
N ASP A 13 6.04 -2.56 -7.87
CA ASP A 13 4.94 -3.41 -7.48
C ASP A 13 3.73 -3.11 -8.36
N THR A 14 3.23 -4.13 -9.05
CA THR A 14 2.10 -4.01 -9.98
C THR A 14 1.02 -5.00 -9.59
N ILE A 15 -0.23 -4.52 -9.50
CA ILE A 15 -1.41 -5.36 -9.35
C ILE A 15 -2.04 -5.50 -10.74
N ILE A 16 -2.20 -6.75 -11.19
CA ILE A 16 -2.84 -7.07 -12.47
C ILE A 16 -4.07 -7.93 -12.25
N GLU A 17 -5.13 -7.63 -12.99
CA GLU A 17 -6.26 -8.52 -13.18
C GLU A 17 -6.12 -9.19 -14.54
N VAL A 18 -6.21 -10.52 -14.55
CA VAL A 18 -6.07 -11.33 -15.76
C VAL A 18 -7.32 -12.16 -15.98
N ASP A 19 -7.76 -12.26 -17.23
CA ASP A 19 -8.83 -13.18 -17.61
C ASP A 19 -8.33 -14.63 -17.71
N TRP A 20 -9.24 -15.58 -17.93
CA TRP A 20 -8.92 -17.00 -18.07
C TRP A 20 -8.07 -17.33 -19.31
N GLN A 21 -7.96 -16.41 -20.27
CA GLN A 21 -7.12 -16.54 -21.45
C GLN A 21 -5.72 -15.98 -21.22
N GLY A 22 -5.47 -15.35 -20.06
CA GLY A 22 -4.21 -14.73 -19.70
C GLY A 22 -4.06 -13.30 -20.20
N ASN A 23 -5.13 -12.66 -20.68
CA ASN A 23 -5.08 -11.24 -21.04
C ASN A 23 -5.15 -10.38 -19.78
N VAL A 24 -4.30 -9.36 -19.70
CA VAL A 24 -4.42 -8.32 -18.66
C VAL A 24 -5.61 -7.44 -18.99
N VAL A 25 -6.63 -7.45 -18.13
CA VAL A 25 -7.87 -6.66 -18.30
C VAL A 25 -7.89 -5.39 -17.44
N TRP A 26 -7.02 -5.33 -16.44
CA TRP A 26 -6.78 -4.15 -15.61
C TRP A 26 -5.36 -4.23 -15.03
N GLU A 27 -4.71 -3.08 -14.88
CA GLU A 27 -3.36 -2.96 -14.35
C GLU A 27 -3.23 -1.69 -13.53
N TRP A 28 -2.53 -1.80 -12.40
CA TRP A 28 -2.16 -0.68 -11.53
C TRP A 28 -0.71 -0.82 -11.11
N ARG A 29 0.08 0.23 -11.31
CA ARG A 29 1.51 0.27 -10.99
C ARG A 29 1.75 1.27 -9.87
N CYS A 30 2.39 0.84 -8.79
CA CYS A 30 2.59 1.69 -7.62
C CYS A 30 3.36 2.98 -7.95
N SER A 31 4.34 2.89 -8.86
CA SER A 31 5.16 4.05 -9.24
C SER A 31 4.39 5.17 -9.97
N ASP A 32 3.27 4.87 -10.63
CA ASP A 32 2.41 5.88 -11.27
C ASP A 32 1.70 6.76 -10.22
N HIS A 33 1.60 6.28 -8.98
CA HIS A 33 0.90 6.91 -7.86
C HIS A 33 1.86 7.51 -6.81
N PHE A 34 3.14 7.67 -7.15
CA PHE A 34 4.18 8.09 -6.19
C PHE A 34 3.81 9.36 -5.39
N HIS A 35 3.18 10.34 -6.04
CA HIS A 35 2.78 11.60 -5.41
C HIS A 35 1.52 11.48 -4.52
N GLU A 36 0.76 10.40 -4.62
CA GLU A 36 -0.39 10.10 -3.75
C GLU A 36 0.03 9.44 -2.43
N LEU A 37 1.22 8.82 -2.38
CA LEU A 37 1.68 8.00 -1.25
C LEU A 37 2.04 8.81 0.01
N GLY A 38 2.10 10.15 -0.07
CA GLY A 38 2.23 11.00 1.11
C GLY A 38 3.60 10.95 1.81
N PHE A 39 4.67 10.54 1.11
CA PHE A 39 6.04 10.69 1.60
C PHE A 39 6.39 12.17 1.76
N ASP A 40 7.02 12.54 2.88
CA ASP A 40 7.57 13.89 3.09
C ASP A 40 8.94 14.06 2.40
N ASP A 41 9.55 15.25 2.49
CA ASP A 41 10.86 15.52 1.89
C ASP A 41 11.97 14.60 2.40
N ALA A 42 11.94 14.26 3.70
CA ALA A 42 12.95 13.41 4.32
C ALA A 42 12.82 11.96 3.83
N ALA A 43 11.59 11.44 3.79
CA ALA A 43 11.26 10.13 3.25
C ALA A 43 11.62 10.03 1.77
N ARG A 44 11.25 11.03 0.95
CA ARG A 44 11.62 11.09 -0.48
C ARG A 44 13.14 11.08 -0.67
N THR A 45 13.87 11.86 0.14
CA THR A 45 15.34 11.90 0.06
C THR A 45 15.96 10.56 0.48
N ALA A 46 15.46 9.93 1.55
CA ALA A 46 15.94 8.63 2.00
C ALA A 46 15.70 7.55 0.94
N LEU A 47 14.48 7.49 0.40
CA LEU A 47 14.05 6.59 -0.66
C LEU A 47 14.88 6.78 -1.94
N TYR A 48 15.09 8.02 -2.39
CA TYR A 48 15.88 8.31 -3.58
C TYR A 48 17.31 7.78 -3.47
N ASN A 49 17.93 7.98 -2.31
CA ASN A 49 19.31 7.54 -2.06
C ASN A 49 19.42 6.04 -1.82
N ASN A 50 18.45 5.43 -1.14
CA ASN A 50 18.45 4.01 -0.83
C ASN A 50 17.01 3.43 -0.86
N PRO A 51 16.54 2.97 -2.03
CA PRO A 51 15.23 2.35 -2.19
C PRO A 51 15.24 0.88 -1.75
N ASN A 52 15.94 0.56 -0.66
CA ASN A 52 16.13 -0.79 -0.14
C ASN A 52 16.76 -1.74 -1.18
N MET A 53 18.02 -1.49 -1.53
CA MET A 53 18.73 -2.27 -2.56
C MET A 53 18.85 -3.75 -2.20
N ARG A 54 18.38 -4.61 -3.11
CA ARG A 54 18.51 -6.08 -3.06
C ARG A 54 19.44 -6.56 -4.17
N ALA A 55 20.17 -7.65 -3.89
CA ALA A 55 21.03 -8.30 -4.88
C ALA A 55 20.25 -9.01 -6.00
N SER A 56 18.95 -9.24 -5.80
CA SER A 56 18.04 -9.86 -6.77
C SER A 56 18.09 -9.16 -8.13
N GLY A 57 17.96 -9.94 -9.21
CA GLY A 57 17.95 -9.48 -10.61
C GLY A 57 19.10 -8.53 -11.00
N GLY A 58 20.26 -8.67 -10.37
CA GLY A 58 21.46 -7.89 -10.69
C GLY A 58 21.59 -6.57 -9.93
N GLY A 59 20.71 -6.30 -8.95
CA GLY A 59 20.70 -5.06 -8.17
C GLY A 59 19.48 -4.21 -8.47
N MET A 60 18.48 -4.23 -7.59
CA MET A 60 17.26 -3.41 -7.71
C MET A 60 16.77 -2.93 -6.34
N GLY A 61 16.14 -1.76 -6.32
CA GLY A 61 15.48 -1.19 -5.16
C GLY A 61 14.09 -1.78 -4.95
N ASP A 62 13.93 -2.56 -3.89
CA ASP A 62 12.66 -3.12 -3.44
C ASP A 62 11.93 -2.08 -2.58
N TRP A 63 11.36 -1.07 -3.25
CA TRP A 63 11.07 0.21 -2.63
C TRP A 63 9.77 0.26 -1.82
N MET A 64 8.73 -0.46 -2.23
CA MET A 64 7.44 -0.53 -1.52
C MET A 64 7.23 -1.90 -0.88
N HIS A 65 7.54 -2.97 -1.62
CA HIS A 65 7.36 -4.34 -1.19
C HIS A 65 5.89 -4.59 -0.81
N ILE A 66 5.00 -4.45 -1.81
CA ILE A 66 3.59 -4.80 -1.64
C ILE A 66 3.49 -6.32 -1.45
N ASN A 67 3.05 -6.75 -0.27
CA ASN A 67 3.03 -8.16 0.11
C ASN A 67 1.62 -8.74 0.23
N SER A 68 0.58 -7.89 0.18
CA SER A 68 -0.79 -8.34 0.23
C SER A 68 -1.72 -7.44 -0.57
N MET A 69 -2.79 -8.04 -1.08
CA MET A 69 -3.94 -7.35 -1.65
C MET A 69 -5.19 -8.20 -1.45
N SER A 70 -6.34 -7.56 -1.33
CA SER A 70 -7.66 -8.20 -1.42
C SER A 70 -8.72 -7.21 -1.89
N ALA A 71 -9.77 -7.70 -2.55
CA ALA A 71 -10.98 -6.89 -2.71
C ALA A 71 -11.63 -6.68 -1.33
N LEU A 72 -12.23 -5.52 -1.10
CA LEU A 72 -12.90 -5.22 0.16
C LEU A 72 -14.11 -6.12 0.43
N GLY A 73 -14.85 -6.46 -0.63
CA GLY A 73 -16.10 -7.19 -0.54
C GLY A 73 -17.24 -6.40 0.13
N PRO A 74 -18.43 -6.99 0.26
CA PRO A 74 -19.58 -6.36 0.92
C PRO A 74 -19.24 -5.96 2.36
N ASN A 75 -19.52 -4.70 2.72
CA ASN A 75 -19.16 -4.17 4.02
C ASN A 75 -20.05 -3.00 4.47
N LYS A 76 -20.12 -2.82 5.79
CA LYS A 76 -20.98 -1.83 6.45
C LYS A 76 -20.65 -0.37 6.11
N TRP A 77 -19.41 -0.07 5.69
CA TRP A 77 -19.00 1.29 5.39
C TRP A 77 -19.55 1.75 4.06
N TYR A 78 -19.50 0.87 3.06
CA TYR A 78 -20.16 1.12 1.79
C TYR A 78 -21.68 1.18 1.91
N ASP A 79 -22.28 0.28 2.70
CA ASP A 79 -23.72 0.30 2.99
C ASP A 79 -24.16 1.63 3.66
N ALA A 80 -23.26 2.25 4.41
CA ALA A 80 -23.46 3.55 5.04
C ALA A 80 -23.14 4.74 4.11
N GLY A 81 -22.75 4.50 2.86
CA GLY A 81 -22.52 5.51 1.83
C GLY A 81 -21.08 5.95 1.63
N ASP A 82 -20.09 5.34 2.32
CA ASP A 82 -18.68 5.66 2.09
C ASP A 82 -18.14 4.92 0.86
N THR A 83 -18.13 5.62 -0.27
CA THR A 83 -17.72 5.05 -1.56
C THR A 83 -16.25 4.65 -1.63
N ARG A 84 -15.40 5.13 -0.71
CA ARG A 84 -14.00 4.68 -0.63
C ARG A 84 -13.92 3.18 -0.34
N PHE A 85 -14.93 2.66 0.36
CA PHE A 85 -15.02 1.25 0.73
C PHE A 85 -15.87 0.41 -0.24
N HIS A 86 -16.02 0.85 -1.51
CA HIS A 86 -16.74 0.08 -2.52
C HIS A 86 -16.25 -1.39 -2.56
N PRO A 87 -17.13 -2.41 -2.65
CA PRO A 87 -16.74 -3.82 -2.55
C PRO A 87 -15.65 -4.27 -3.52
N ASP A 88 -15.60 -3.67 -4.71
CA ASP A 88 -14.61 -3.98 -5.74
C ASP A 88 -13.29 -3.21 -5.60
N ASN A 89 -13.21 -2.26 -4.67
CA ASN A 89 -11.97 -1.56 -4.36
C ASN A 89 -10.99 -2.52 -3.69
N ILE A 90 -9.70 -2.24 -3.85
CA ILE A 90 -8.63 -3.14 -3.46
C ILE A 90 -7.90 -2.54 -2.27
N ILE A 91 -7.91 -3.25 -1.14
CA ILE A 91 -7.03 -2.95 -0.01
C ILE A 91 -5.70 -3.67 -0.19
N TRP A 92 -4.60 -2.99 0.11
CA TRP A 92 -3.24 -3.51 -0.01
C TRP A 92 -2.34 -2.92 1.09
N ASP A 93 -1.18 -3.54 1.27
CA ASP A 93 -0.15 -3.01 2.15
C ASP A 93 1.27 -3.17 1.57
N ALA A 94 2.14 -2.20 1.91
CA ALA A 94 3.53 -2.15 1.51
C ALA A 94 4.44 -2.15 2.75
N ARG A 95 5.28 -3.19 2.81
CA ARG A 95 6.16 -3.46 3.96
C ARG A 95 7.17 -2.32 4.16
N GLU A 96 7.86 -1.89 3.12
CA GLU A 96 9.02 -1.00 3.25
C GLU A 96 8.61 0.46 3.51
N SER A 97 7.38 0.83 3.17
CA SER A 97 6.87 2.18 3.38
C SER A 97 5.93 2.33 4.59
N ASN A 98 5.57 1.25 5.27
CA ASN A 98 4.53 1.23 6.31
C ASN A 98 3.20 1.82 5.81
N ILE A 99 2.81 1.53 4.56
CA ILE A 99 1.57 2.04 3.98
C ILE A 99 0.54 0.93 3.91
N ILE A 100 -0.68 1.23 4.33
CA ILE A 100 -1.88 0.42 4.05
C ILE A 100 -2.86 1.34 3.35
N ALA A 101 -3.39 0.93 2.21
CA ALA A 101 -4.20 1.82 1.39
C ALA A 101 -5.29 1.08 0.63
N ILE A 102 -6.27 1.85 0.14
CA ILE A 102 -7.35 1.37 -0.71
C ILE A 102 -7.27 2.07 -2.06
N ILE A 103 -7.24 1.29 -3.13
CA ILE A 103 -7.36 1.73 -4.51
C ILE A 103 -8.84 1.71 -4.91
N ASP A 104 -9.33 2.84 -5.43
CA ASP A 104 -10.55 2.83 -6.22
C ASP A 104 -10.27 2.16 -7.56
N LYS A 105 -10.79 0.95 -7.75
CA LYS A 105 -10.49 0.13 -8.93
C LYS A 105 -10.93 0.79 -10.23
N GLN A 106 -11.99 1.60 -10.20
CA GLN A 106 -12.51 2.27 -11.40
C GLN A 106 -11.61 3.42 -11.85
N SER A 107 -11.09 4.22 -10.91
CA SER A 107 -10.27 5.38 -11.23
C SER A 107 -8.76 5.14 -11.13
N GLY A 108 -8.33 4.07 -10.47
CA GLY A 108 -6.94 3.76 -10.14
C GLY A 108 -6.38 4.58 -8.97
N LYS A 109 -7.14 5.53 -8.41
CA LYS A 109 -6.65 6.45 -7.37
C LYS A 109 -6.58 5.79 -6.00
N ILE A 110 -5.65 6.25 -5.17
CA ILE A 110 -5.63 5.91 -3.75
C ILE A 110 -6.68 6.76 -3.04
N VAL A 111 -7.73 6.13 -2.50
CA VAL A 111 -8.90 6.82 -1.92
C VAL A 111 -8.95 6.78 -0.41
N TRP A 112 -8.16 5.91 0.21
CA TRP A 112 -7.95 5.86 1.66
C TRP A 112 -6.54 5.35 1.94
N GLN A 113 -5.91 5.86 3.00
CA GLN A 113 -4.54 5.51 3.35
C GLN A 113 -4.31 5.64 4.86
N LEU A 114 -3.52 4.72 5.40
CA LEU A 114 -2.87 4.78 6.70
C LEU A 114 -1.35 4.70 6.47
N GLY A 115 -0.58 5.55 7.17
CA GLY A 115 0.85 5.77 6.90
C GLY A 115 1.10 6.70 5.70
N PRO A 116 2.36 6.93 5.30
CA PRO A 116 3.58 6.48 5.99
C PRO A 116 3.85 7.28 7.28
N ASP A 117 3.21 8.45 7.45
CA ASP A 117 3.34 9.30 8.63
C ASP A 117 2.28 8.98 9.69
N TYR A 118 2.72 8.35 10.77
CA TYR A 118 1.89 8.00 11.95
C TYR A 118 1.99 9.03 13.08
N SER A 119 2.77 10.11 12.91
CA SER A 119 2.93 11.15 13.93
C SER A 119 1.67 12.03 14.09
N LYS A 120 0.74 11.95 13.12
CA LYS A 120 -0.49 12.74 13.10
C LYS A 120 -1.34 12.51 14.36
N PRO A 121 -1.96 13.56 14.93
CA PRO A 121 -2.73 13.46 16.17
C PRO A 121 -3.82 12.39 16.14
N GLU A 122 -4.48 12.22 14.99
CA GLU A 122 -5.53 11.22 14.78
C GLU A 122 -5.01 9.77 14.80
N LEU A 123 -3.73 9.54 14.50
CA LEU A 123 -3.12 8.20 14.47
C LEU A 123 -2.38 7.84 15.76
N LYS A 124 -2.23 8.78 16.69
CA LYS A 124 -1.50 8.59 17.95
C LYS A 124 -1.98 7.40 18.79
N HIS A 125 -3.28 7.09 18.71
CA HIS A 125 -3.87 5.97 19.44
C HIS A 125 -3.56 4.60 18.83
N ILE A 126 -3.18 4.56 17.55
CA ILE A 126 -2.74 3.36 16.83
C ILE A 126 -1.24 3.11 17.11
N GLY A 127 -0.46 4.18 17.11
CA GLY A 127 1.01 4.08 17.11
C GLY A 127 1.55 3.75 15.71
N TRP A 128 2.86 3.52 15.63
CA TRP A 128 3.51 3.12 14.40
C TRP A 128 3.25 1.65 14.11
N ILE A 129 2.78 1.36 12.90
CA ILE A 129 2.76 0.01 12.33
C ILE A 129 4.01 -0.12 11.48
N ILE A 130 4.77 -1.21 11.64
CA ILE A 130 6.11 -1.34 11.06
C ILE A 130 6.22 -2.66 10.31
N GLY A 131 6.46 -2.59 9.00
CA GLY A 131 6.75 -3.76 8.17
C GLY A 131 5.62 -4.77 8.10
N GLN A 132 4.38 -4.29 8.15
CA GLN A 132 3.16 -5.08 8.24
C GLN A 132 2.96 -6.05 7.08
N HIS A 133 2.12 -7.05 7.33
CA HIS A 133 1.62 -7.98 6.33
C HIS A 133 0.10 -8.17 6.46
N HIS A 134 -0.49 -8.60 5.35
CA HIS A 134 -1.85 -9.16 5.30
C HIS A 134 -2.95 -8.19 5.77
N ALA A 135 -2.86 -6.92 5.35
CA ALA A 135 -3.95 -5.97 5.54
C ALA A 135 -5.17 -6.39 4.73
N HIS A 136 -6.27 -6.70 5.41
CA HIS A 136 -7.53 -7.04 4.77
C HIS A 136 -8.72 -6.58 5.62
N MET A 137 -9.86 -6.37 4.97
CA MET A 137 -11.11 -6.13 5.68
C MET A 137 -11.72 -7.46 6.12
N ILE A 138 -12.15 -7.54 7.38
CA ILE A 138 -12.88 -8.71 7.88
C ILE A 138 -14.24 -8.80 7.15
N PRO A 139 -14.52 -9.90 6.43
CA PRO A 139 -15.76 -10.06 5.66
C PRO A 139 -17.04 -10.00 6.50
N GLN A 140 -18.14 -9.64 5.84
CA GLN A 140 -19.48 -9.69 6.40
C GLN A 140 -19.80 -11.09 6.96
N GLY A 141 -20.47 -11.13 8.11
CA GLY A 141 -20.85 -12.38 8.80
C GLY A 141 -19.80 -12.91 9.78
N LEU A 142 -18.60 -12.32 9.84
CA LEU A 142 -17.57 -12.67 10.83
C LEU A 142 -17.50 -11.67 11.99
N PRO A 143 -17.06 -12.09 13.19
CA PRO A 143 -16.78 -11.17 14.29
C PRO A 143 -15.79 -10.08 13.87
N GLY A 144 -16.16 -8.81 14.08
CA GLY A 144 -15.35 -7.67 13.65
C GLY A 144 -15.57 -7.24 12.20
N ALA A 145 -16.61 -7.74 11.51
CA ALA A 145 -16.93 -7.36 10.13
C ALA A 145 -16.82 -5.84 9.86
N GLY A 146 -16.12 -5.51 8.78
CA GLY A 146 -15.80 -4.14 8.38
C GLY A 146 -14.58 -3.53 9.08
N ASN A 147 -14.00 -4.17 10.09
CA ASN A 147 -12.70 -3.73 10.62
C ASN A 147 -11.58 -4.20 9.69
N ILE A 148 -10.48 -3.45 9.64
CA ILE A 148 -9.27 -3.86 8.93
C ILE A 148 -8.39 -4.63 9.92
N LEU A 149 -8.07 -5.88 9.58
CA LEU A 149 -7.15 -6.73 10.33
C LEU A 149 -5.77 -6.69 9.66
N ILE A 150 -4.74 -6.55 10.48
CA ILE A 150 -3.36 -6.36 10.03
C ILE A 150 -2.45 -7.19 10.95
N PHE A 151 -1.38 -7.77 10.39
CA PHE A 151 -0.28 -8.32 11.16
C PHE A 151 0.87 -7.31 11.18
N ASP A 152 1.08 -6.65 12.33
CA ASP A 152 2.20 -5.74 12.53
C ASP A 152 3.45 -6.52 12.93
N ASN A 153 4.40 -6.65 11.99
CA ASN A 153 5.61 -7.44 12.21
C ASN A 153 6.59 -6.76 13.17
N GLY A 154 6.58 -5.43 13.24
CA GLY A 154 7.66 -4.67 13.85
C GLY A 154 8.97 -4.72 13.04
N GLY A 155 10.07 -4.36 13.70
CA GLY A 155 11.41 -4.45 13.11
C GLY A 155 11.81 -3.18 12.36
N TRP A 156 12.36 -3.34 11.15
CA TRP A 156 12.91 -2.23 10.34
C TRP A 156 12.13 -2.08 9.04
N ALA A 157 11.47 -0.93 8.90
CA ALA A 157 10.75 -0.46 7.73
C ALA A 157 10.48 1.05 7.84
N GLY A 158 10.08 1.67 6.74
CA GLY A 158 9.81 3.11 6.64
C GLY A 158 10.98 3.89 6.07
N TYR A 159 10.65 4.99 5.38
CA TYR A 159 11.62 5.96 4.90
C TYR A 159 11.48 7.25 5.69
N GLY A 160 12.57 7.72 6.31
CA GLY A 160 12.58 8.95 7.09
C GLY A 160 13.01 8.74 8.53
N ALA A 161 12.79 9.78 9.35
CA ALA A 161 13.02 9.67 10.79
C ALA A 161 11.90 8.84 11.45
N PRO A 162 12.22 7.99 12.43
CA PRO A 162 11.23 7.23 13.20
C PRO A 162 10.34 8.14 14.07
#